data_AF-A0A536U4U7-F1
#
_entry.id   AF-A0A536U4U7-F1
#
_cell.length_a   1.000
_cell.length_b   1.000
_cell.length_c   1.000
_cell.angle_alpha   90.00
_cell.angle_beta   90.00
_cell.angle_gamma   90.00
#
_symmetry.space_group_name_H-M   'P 1'
#
loop_
_entity.id
_entity.type
_entity.pdbx_description
1 polymer ?
#
loop_
_entity_poly.entity_id
_entity_poly.type
_entity_poly.pdbx_seq_one_letter_code
_entity_poly.pdbx_strand_id
1 'polypeptide(L)'
;MRVLAEDIGLALGCGAHLAALRRLETGGLRLSASCTLETLAGLSDDECDARLLPPDTLVAALPRIDLEPVEALRFAQGQAVARTGLPDATYRVYTAEGFAGIAVAIEGTVRPRRLTAGASSSAASEGKRAAIESLES
;
A
#
# COMPACT_ATOMS: atom_id res chain seq x y z
N MET A 1 1.39 23.69 11.52
CA MET A 1 1.08 23.50 12.96
C MET A 1 1.80 24.54 13.84
N ARG A 2 3.14 24.66 13.81
CA ARG A 2 3.85 25.72 14.56
C ARG A 2 3.50 27.13 14.09
N VAL A 3 3.58 27.36 12.77
CA VAL A 3 3.19 28.64 12.14
C VAL A 3 1.74 29.01 12.49
N LEU A 4 0.80 28.06 12.37
CA LEU A 4 -0.60 28.31 12.76
C LEU A 4 -0.76 28.74 14.23
N ALA A 5 0.00 28.16 15.17
CA ALA A 5 -0.06 28.59 16.57
C ALA A 5 0.47 30.01 16.74
N GLU A 6 1.54 30.37 16.04
CA GLU A 6 2.08 31.74 15.99
C GLU A 6 1.05 32.71 15.39
N ASP A 7 0.44 32.37 14.26
CA ASP A 7 -0.61 33.17 13.60
C ASP A 7 -1.78 33.45 14.55
N ILE A 8 -2.23 32.45 15.29
CA ILE A 8 -3.27 32.59 16.32
C ILE A 8 -2.80 33.52 17.45
N GLY A 9 -1.57 33.36 17.92
CA GLY A 9 -0.99 34.22 18.95
C GLY A 9 -0.84 35.68 18.53
N LEU A 10 -0.47 35.90 17.26
CA LEU A 10 -0.40 37.23 16.65
C LEU A 10 -1.78 37.86 16.56
N ALA A 11 -2.80 37.10 16.11
CA ALA A 11 -4.18 37.56 16.04
C ALA A 11 -4.76 37.93 17.42
N LEU A 12 -4.30 37.27 18.49
CA LEU A 12 -4.68 37.57 19.88
C LEU A 12 -3.82 38.67 20.53
N GLY A 13 -2.75 39.13 19.89
CA GLY A 13 -1.89 40.21 20.36
C GLY A 13 -0.97 39.87 21.54
N CYS A 14 -0.87 38.60 21.93
CA CYS A 14 -0.03 38.14 23.04
C CYS A 14 1.10 37.17 22.62
N GLY A 15 1.07 36.68 21.36
CA GLY A 15 1.95 35.64 20.88
C GLY A 15 1.56 34.25 21.41
N ALA A 16 1.95 33.20 20.70
CA ALA A 16 1.71 31.81 21.11
C ALA A 16 2.71 30.85 20.47
N HIS A 17 2.91 29.71 21.10
CA HIS A 17 3.72 28.61 20.59
C HIS A 17 3.07 27.27 20.93
N LEU A 18 3.41 26.21 20.18
CA LEU A 18 2.93 24.86 20.49
C LEU A 18 3.68 24.28 21.69
N ALA A 19 2.99 24.09 22.81
CA ALA A 19 3.53 23.38 23.98
C ALA A 19 3.52 21.86 23.81
N ALA A 20 2.51 21.31 23.12
CA ALA A 20 2.40 19.89 22.82
C ALA A 20 1.71 19.66 21.47
N LEU A 21 2.09 18.58 20.78
CA LEU A 21 1.44 18.16 19.54
C LEU A 21 1.47 16.63 19.44
N ARG A 22 0.32 16.02 19.21
CA ARG A 22 0.20 14.58 18.99
C ARG A 22 -0.56 14.33 17.71
N ARG A 23 0.04 13.56 16.79
CA ARG A 23 -0.63 13.13 15.57
C ARG A 23 -1.54 11.95 15.90
N LEU A 24 -2.83 12.07 15.57
CA LEU A 24 -3.83 11.03 15.84
C LEU A 24 -4.09 10.12 14.63
N GLU A 25 -3.82 10.60 13.42
CA GLU A 25 -4.04 9.84 12.19
C GLU A 25 -3.08 10.28 11.07
N THR A 26 -2.71 9.36 10.18
CA THR A 26 -2.06 9.63 8.88
C THR A 26 -2.58 8.67 7.82
N GLY A 27 -3.22 9.15 6.75
CA GLY A 27 -3.59 8.31 5.61
C GLY A 27 -4.42 7.08 6.00
N GLY A 28 -5.38 7.23 6.92
CA GLY A 28 -6.18 6.14 7.46
C GLY A 28 -5.53 5.33 8.60
N LEU A 29 -4.23 5.53 8.87
CA LEU A 29 -3.53 4.90 9.98
C LEU A 29 -3.76 5.69 11.27
N ARG A 30 -4.51 5.11 12.21
CA ARG A 30 -4.85 5.74 13.48
C ARG A 30 -3.83 5.42 14.57
N LEU A 31 -3.59 6.40 15.42
CA LEU A 31 -2.76 6.25 16.62
C LEU A 31 -3.27 5.15 17.56
N SER A 32 -4.58 4.90 17.61
CA SER A 32 -5.16 3.81 18.40
C SER A 32 -4.69 2.42 17.96
N ALA A 33 -4.21 2.27 16.72
CA ALA A 33 -3.63 1.04 16.18
C ALA A 33 -2.10 1.08 16.11
N SER A 34 -1.47 2.10 16.71
CA SER A 34 -0.01 2.22 16.74
C SER A 34 0.63 1.34 17.81
N CYS A 35 1.90 0.98 17.59
CA CYS A 35 2.73 0.27 18.54
C CYS A 35 3.83 1.20 19.06
N THR A 36 4.16 1.10 20.34
CA THR A 36 5.33 1.79 20.91
C THR A 36 6.62 1.07 20.48
N LEU A 37 7.75 1.77 20.56
CA LEU A 37 9.05 1.16 20.25
C LEU A 37 9.43 0.12 21.30
N GLU A 38 9.09 0.35 22.57
CA GLU A 38 9.34 -0.57 23.67
C GLU A 38 8.56 -1.87 23.49
N THR A 39 7.29 -1.77 23.07
CA THR A 39 6.50 -2.97 22.72
C THR A 39 7.12 -3.70 21.54
N LEU A 40 7.53 -2.98 20.49
CA LEU A 40 8.10 -3.59 19.28
C LEU A 40 9.42 -4.32 19.59
N ALA A 41 10.28 -3.75 20.43
CA ALA A 41 11.56 -4.33 20.82
C ALA A 41 11.44 -5.64 21.64
N GLY A 42 10.27 -5.90 22.22
CA GLY A 42 10.00 -7.13 22.97
C GLY A 42 9.35 -8.25 22.16
N LEU A 43 9.02 -8.01 20.88
CA LEU A 43 8.42 -9.01 20.00
C LEU A 43 9.50 -9.80 19.25
N SER A 44 9.19 -11.06 18.94
CA SER A 44 9.90 -11.83 17.94
C SER A 44 9.64 -11.30 16.52
N ASP A 45 10.44 -11.73 15.54
CA ASP A 45 10.27 -11.33 14.14
C ASP A 45 8.89 -11.76 13.59
N ASP A 46 8.44 -12.98 13.90
CA ASP A 46 7.12 -13.49 13.48
C ASP A 46 5.97 -12.65 14.04
N GLU A 47 6.09 -12.21 15.30
CA GLU A 47 5.09 -11.35 15.94
C GLU A 47 5.12 -9.93 15.37
N CYS A 48 6.30 -9.43 14.96
CA CYS A 48 6.42 -8.17 14.24
C CYS A 48 5.74 -8.24 12.88
N ASP A 49 6.01 -9.30 12.11
CA ASP A 49 5.42 -9.52 10.79
C ASP A 49 3.90 -9.65 10.87
N ALA A 50 3.38 -10.35 11.88
CA ALA A 50 1.93 -10.46 12.12
C ALA A 50 1.24 -9.11 12.42
N ARG A 51 1.99 -8.07 12.79
CA ARG A 51 1.46 -6.73 13.03
C ARG A 51 1.49 -5.82 11.79
N LEU A 52 2.15 -6.23 10.72
CA LEU A 52 2.19 -5.44 9.49
C LEU A 52 0.81 -5.43 8.83
N LEU A 53 0.36 -4.23 8.48
CA LEU A 53 -0.85 -4.07 7.67
C LEU A 53 -0.55 -4.41 6.20
N PRO A 54 -1.56 -4.79 5.41
CA PRO A 54 -1.40 -5.03 3.98
C PRO A 54 -0.77 -3.84 3.24
N PRO A 55 0.06 -4.07 2.22
CA PRO A 55 0.83 -3.01 1.54
C PRO A 55 -0.06 -1.98 0.83
N ASP A 56 -1.29 -2.32 0.50
CA ASP A 56 -2.28 -1.45 -0.14
C ASP A 56 -3.02 -0.53 0.85
N THR A 57 -2.79 -0.66 2.16
CA THR A 57 -3.50 0.11 3.21
C THR A 57 -3.43 1.62 2.96
N LEU A 58 -2.25 2.16 2.64
CA LEU A 58 -2.06 3.59 2.40
C LEU A 58 -2.72 4.10 1.11
N VAL A 59 -3.11 3.20 0.22
CA VAL A 59 -3.77 3.52 -1.05
C VAL A 59 -5.21 3.02 -1.09
N ALA A 60 -5.78 2.65 0.06
CA ALA A 60 -7.13 2.11 0.18
C ALA A 60 -8.23 3.04 -0.36
N ALA A 61 -7.98 4.36 -0.37
CA ALA A 61 -8.89 5.35 -0.93
C ALA A 61 -8.99 5.28 -2.48
N LEU A 62 -8.03 4.65 -3.15
CA LEU A 62 -8.09 4.47 -4.61
C LEU A 62 -9.10 3.36 -4.97
N PRO A 63 -9.85 3.53 -6.07
CA PRO A 63 -10.73 2.48 -6.59
C PRO A 63 -9.94 1.21 -6.92
N ARG A 64 -10.60 0.06 -6.77
CA ARG A 64 -10.04 -1.27 -7.01
C ARG A 64 -10.41 -1.76 -8.42
N ILE A 65 -9.46 -2.40 -9.08
CA ILE A 65 -9.71 -3.29 -10.22
C ILE A 65 -9.08 -4.64 -9.97
N ASP A 66 -9.77 -5.69 -10.39
CA ASP A 66 -9.29 -7.06 -10.39
C ASP A 66 -8.95 -7.45 -11.82
N LEU A 67 -7.83 -8.12 -12.01
CA LEU A 67 -7.37 -8.62 -13.30
C LEU A 67 -7.57 -10.14 -13.37
N GLU A 68 -8.05 -10.60 -14.52
CA GLU A 68 -8.09 -12.03 -14.81
C GLU A 68 -6.65 -12.59 -14.97
N PRO A 69 -6.42 -13.90 -14.80
CA PRO A 69 -5.08 -14.48 -14.80
C PRO A 69 -4.20 -14.10 -16.01
N VAL A 70 -4.79 -14.06 -17.21
CA VAL A 70 -4.06 -13.68 -18.44
C VAL A 70 -3.70 -12.18 -18.44
N GLU A 71 -4.59 -11.32 -17.95
CA GLU A 71 -4.35 -9.88 -17.82
C GLU A 71 -3.29 -9.61 -16.75
N ALA A 72 -3.36 -10.34 -15.64
CA ALA A 72 -2.42 -10.27 -14.53
C ALA A 72 -0.98 -10.56 -14.98
N LEU A 73 -0.77 -11.63 -15.75
CA LEU A 73 0.56 -11.98 -16.29
C LEU A 73 1.12 -10.88 -17.21
N ARG A 74 0.28 -10.30 -18.06
CA ARG A 74 0.69 -9.19 -18.93
C ARG A 74 1.01 -7.93 -18.14
N PHE A 75 0.16 -7.61 -17.17
CA PHE A 75 0.31 -6.45 -16.29
C PHE A 75 1.59 -6.53 -15.45
N ALA A 76 1.90 -7.72 -14.93
CA ALA A 76 3.15 -8.05 -14.24
C ALA A 76 4.41 -7.80 -15.09
N GLN A 77 4.30 -7.98 -16.40
CA GLN A 77 5.35 -7.72 -17.38
C GLN A 77 5.37 -6.25 -17.86
N GLY A 78 4.62 -5.36 -17.21
CA GLY A 78 4.56 -3.95 -17.56
C GLY A 78 3.66 -3.63 -18.76
N GLN A 79 2.91 -4.61 -19.27
CA GLN A 79 2.05 -4.42 -20.44
C GLN A 79 0.72 -3.75 -20.04
N ALA A 80 0.18 -2.94 -20.95
CA ALA A 80 -1.11 -2.32 -20.78
C ALA A 80 -2.26 -3.32 -21.00
N VAL A 81 -3.35 -3.15 -20.26
CA VAL A 81 -4.57 -3.96 -20.36
C VAL A 81 -5.71 -3.09 -20.86
N ALA A 82 -6.40 -3.51 -21.91
CA ALA A 82 -7.57 -2.81 -22.43
C ALA A 82 -8.76 -3.02 -21.49
N ARG A 83 -9.39 -1.93 -21.04
CA ARG A 83 -10.53 -1.90 -20.12
C ARG A 83 -11.44 -0.74 -20.52
N THR A 84 -12.29 -0.99 -21.50
CA THR A 84 -13.29 -0.01 -21.97
C THR A 84 -14.31 0.32 -20.88
N GLY A 85 -14.70 1.58 -20.76
CA GLY A 85 -15.70 2.04 -19.79
C GLY A 85 -15.18 2.28 -18.38
N LEU A 86 -13.88 2.09 -18.13
CA LEU A 86 -13.25 2.47 -16.87
C LEU A 86 -12.92 3.98 -16.87
N PRO A 87 -13.37 4.76 -15.87
CA PRO A 87 -13.06 6.19 -15.80
C PRO A 87 -11.57 6.45 -15.65
N ASP A 88 -11.12 7.58 -16.19
CA ASP A 88 -9.74 8.03 -16.06
C ASP A 88 -9.42 8.34 -14.59
N ALA A 89 -8.56 7.51 -13.98
CA ALA A 89 -8.16 7.63 -12.58
C ALA A 89 -6.95 6.73 -12.28
N THR A 90 -6.47 6.80 -11.04
CA THR A 90 -5.47 5.86 -10.51
C THR A 90 -6.19 4.77 -9.72
N TYR A 91 -5.84 3.51 -9.97
CA TYR A 91 -6.48 2.34 -9.39
C TYR A 91 -5.48 1.47 -8.63
N ARG A 92 -5.96 0.82 -7.56
CA ARG A 92 -5.31 -0.37 -6.99
C ARG A 92 -5.65 -1.58 -7.85
N VAL A 93 -4.66 -2.39 -8.15
CA VAL A 93 -4.79 -3.57 -9.01
C VAL A 93 -4.59 -4.83 -8.18
N TYR A 94 -5.49 -5.78 -8.33
CA TYR A 94 -5.45 -7.08 -7.66
C TYR A 94 -5.46 -8.21 -8.69
N THR A 95 -4.86 -9.32 -8.30
CA THR A 95 -4.88 -10.61 -9.00
C THR A 95 -5.38 -11.67 -8.00
N ALA A 96 -5.45 -12.92 -8.44
CA ALA A 96 -5.72 -14.04 -7.53
C ALA A 96 -4.72 -14.15 -6.36
N GLU A 97 -3.51 -13.62 -6.52
CA GLU A 97 -2.43 -13.64 -5.52
C GLU A 97 -2.49 -12.44 -4.55
N GLY A 98 -3.41 -11.49 -4.79
CA GLY A 98 -3.58 -10.31 -3.97
C GLY A 98 -3.15 -9.01 -4.66
N PHE A 99 -2.63 -8.06 -3.90
CA PHE A 99 -2.31 -6.72 -4.41
C PHE A 99 -1.10 -6.73 -5.34
N ALA A 100 -1.33 -6.44 -6.62
CA ALA A 100 -0.29 -6.41 -7.65
C ALA A 100 0.35 -5.03 -7.82
N GLY A 101 -0.32 -3.96 -7.38
CA GLY A 101 0.21 -2.61 -7.41
C GLY A 101 -0.80 -1.55 -7.84
N ILE A 102 -0.30 -0.50 -8.47
CA ILE A 102 -1.06 0.68 -8.87
C ILE A 102 -0.99 0.85 -10.39
N ALA A 103 -2.13 1.16 -10.99
CA ALA A 103 -2.24 1.51 -12.40
C ALA A 103 -2.90 2.87 -12.59
N VAL A 104 -2.71 3.44 -13.78
CA VAL A 104 -3.49 4.58 -14.25
C VAL A 104 -4.34 4.10 -15.42
N ALA A 105 -5.64 4.33 -15.35
CA ALA A 105 -6.53 4.17 -16.49
C ALA A 105 -6.62 5.52 -17.21
N ILE A 106 -6.38 5.51 -18.52
CA ILE A 106 -6.55 6.66 -19.41
C ILE A 106 -7.14 6.13 -20.72
N GLU A 107 -8.25 6.72 -21.17
CA GLU A 107 -8.86 6.41 -22.48
C GLU A 107 -9.12 4.90 -22.67
N GLY A 108 -9.68 4.24 -21.65
CA GLY A 108 -10.01 2.82 -21.70
C GLY A 108 -8.80 1.87 -21.69
N THR A 109 -7.61 2.37 -21.36
CA THR A 109 -6.38 1.57 -21.24
C THR A 109 -5.80 1.69 -19.83
N VAL A 110 -5.60 0.57 -19.17
CA VAL A 110 -4.99 0.47 -17.84
C VAL A 110 -3.49 0.20 -17.99
N ARG A 111 -2.67 1.15 -17.53
CA ARG A 111 -1.20 1.07 -17.60
C ARG A 111 -0.59 0.87 -16.20
N PRO A 112 0.31 -0.11 -16.01
CA PRO A 112 1.08 -0.23 -14.78
C PRO A 112 1.84 1.05 -14.47
N ARG A 113 1.77 1.53 -13.23
CA ARG A 113 2.56 2.68 -12.74
C ARG A 113 3.57 2.27 -11.68
N ARG A 114 3.19 1.37 -10.80
CA ARG A 114 4.07 0.77 -9.78
C ARG A 114 3.57 -0.62 -9.46
N LEU A 115 4.47 -1.60 -9.53
CA LEU A 115 4.17 -3.00 -9.26
C LEU A 115 4.80 -3.44 -7.94
N THR A 116 4.19 -4.42 -7.29
CA THR A 116 4.83 -5.16 -6.19
C THR A 116 5.77 -6.20 -6.79
N ALA A 117 6.86 -6.55 -6.09
CA ALA A 117 7.82 -7.54 -6.59
C ALA A 117 7.18 -8.92 -6.85
N GLY A 118 6.15 -9.26 -6.06
CA GLY A 118 5.34 -10.46 -6.21
C GLY A 118 4.56 -10.52 -7.53
N ALA A 119 4.14 -9.37 -8.07
CA ALA A 119 3.42 -9.32 -9.34
C ALA A 119 4.27 -9.89 -10.48
N SER A 120 5.58 -9.63 -10.50
CA SER A 120 6.50 -10.18 -11.51
C SER A 120 7.04 -11.58 -11.19
N SER A 121 6.98 -12.02 -9.93
CA SER A 121 7.66 -13.24 -9.47
C SER A 121 6.73 -14.43 -9.19
N SER A 122 5.41 -14.24 -9.18
CA SER A 122 4.46 -15.36 -9.04
C SER A 122 4.55 -16.34 -10.21
N ALA A 123 4.89 -15.87 -11.41
CA ALA A 123 5.20 -16.73 -12.56
C ALA A 123 6.49 -17.59 -12.39
N ALA A 124 7.35 -17.29 -11.41
CA ALA A 124 8.62 -17.99 -11.17
C ALA A 124 8.66 -18.77 -9.83
N SER A 125 7.75 -18.48 -8.89
CA SER A 125 7.79 -19.07 -7.54
C SER A 125 7.13 -20.45 -7.43
N GLU A 126 6.31 -20.87 -8.40
CA GLU A 126 5.76 -22.24 -8.45
C GLU A 126 6.84 -23.31 -8.65
N GLY A 127 7.99 -22.95 -9.24
CA GLY A 127 9.12 -23.87 -9.41
C GLY A 127 9.96 -24.12 -8.14
N LYS A 128 9.87 -23.25 -7.13
CA LYS A 128 10.74 -23.35 -5.93
C LYS A 128 10.05 -24.03 -4.74
N ARG A 129 8.71 -24.03 -4.67
CA ARG A 129 7.95 -24.77 -3.63
C ARG A 129 7.87 -26.27 -3.92
N ALA A 130 7.69 -26.68 -5.18
CA ALA A 130 7.65 -28.10 -5.54
C ALA A 130 9.02 -28.81 -5.40
N ALA A 131 10.13 -28.07 -5.49
CA ALA A 131 11.47 -28.63 -5.38
C ALA A 131 11.88 -28.95 -3.93
N ILE A 132 11.30 -28.28 -2.92
CA ILE A 132 11.61 -28.56 -1.51
C ILE A 132 10.86 -29.82 -1.04
N GLU A 133 9.66 -30.08 -1.56
CA GLU A 133 8.83 -31.24 -1.20
C GLU A 133 9.28 -32.56 -1.85
N SER A 134 10.11 -32.50 -2.90
CA SER A 134 10.63 -33.70 -3.60
C SER A 134 12.00 -34.18 -3.09
N LEU A 135 12.58 -33.51 -2.09
CA LEU A 135 13.88 -33.87 -1.49
C LEU A 135 13.73 -34.52 -0.10
N GLU A 136 12.51 -34.69 0.40
CA GLU A 136 12.19 -35.39 1.66
C GLU A 136 11.43 -36.72 1.44
N SER A 137 11.61 -37.37 0.29
CA SER A 137 11.13 -38.75 0.04
C SER A 137 12.23 -39.65 -0.50
#